data_AF-A0A805ZNM3-F1
#
_entry.id   AF-A0A805ZNM3-F1
#
_cell.length_a   1.000
_cell.length_b   1.000
_cell.length_c   1.000
_cell.angle_alpha   90.00
_cell.angle_beta   90.00
_cell.angle_gamma   90.00
#
_symmetry.space_group_name_H-M   'P 1'
#
loop_
_entity.id
_entity.type
_entity.pdbx_description
1 polymer ?
#
loop_
_entity_poly.entity_id
_entity_poly.type
_entity_poly.pdbx_seq_one_letter_code
_entity_poly.pdbx_strand_id
1 'polypeptide(L)' 'MQKIDLSLVSKFVDASIANDKRLALKLAKKIAEQHNCSLSFELDTLDWSANWLKSDERVTTQSMVRELRKYEA' A
#
# COMPACT_ATOMS: atom_id res chain seq x y z
N MET A 1 22.83 6.36 1.63
CA MET A 1 21.61 5.83 2.27
C MET A 1 20.45 6.67 1.76
N GLN A 2 19.57 6.10 0.92
CA GLN A 2 18.38 6.84 0.48
C GLN A 2 17.54 7.18 1.72
N LYS A 3 16.98 8.39 1.78
CA LYS A 3 16.12 8.80 2.89
C LYS A 3 14.86 7.94 2.82
N ILE A 4 14.64 7.13 3.87
CA ILE A 4 13.40 6.37 4.04
C ILE A 4 12.29 7.38 4.30
N ASP A 5 11.37 7.52 3.35
CA ASP A 5 10.14 8.29 3.52
C ASP A 5 9.11 7.41 4.25
N LEU A 6 9.06 7.59 5.57
CA LEU A 6 8.09 6.90 6.44
C LEU A 6 6.64 7.35 6.18
N SER A 7 6.43 8.47 5.48
CA SER A 7 5.09 8.96 5.17
C SER A 7 4.40 8.22 4.04
N LEU A 8 5.13 7.39 3.26
CA LEU A 8 4.58 6.69 2.10
C LEU A 8 3.45 5.73 2.49
N VAL A 9 3.59 5.03 3.62
CA VAL A 9 2.57 4.08 4.11
C VAL A 9 1.31 4.84 4.53
N SER A 10 1.44 5.93 5.28
CA SER A 10 0.29 6.79 5.64
C SER A 10 -0.44 7.31 4.40
N LYS A 11 0.31 7.81 3.41
CA LYS A 11 -0.27 8.29 2.15
C LYS A 11 -0.95 7.17 1.36
N PHE A 12 -0.45 5.94 1.45
CA PHE A 12 -1.09 4.79 0.82
C PHE A 12 -2.43 4.47 1.48
N VAL A 13 -2.52 4.55 2.80
CA VAL A 13 -3.77 4.40 3.55
C VAL A 13 -4.75 5.52 3.16
N ASP A 14 -4.30 6.78 3.13
CA ASP A 14 -5.14 7.92 2.71
C ASP A 14 -5.68 7.73 1.28
N ALA A 15 -4.82 7.29 0.34
CA ALA A 15 -5.23 6.99 -1.03
C ALA A 15 -6.22 5.81 -1.10
N SER A 16 -6.07 4.81 -0.21
CA SER A 16 -6.98 3.68 -0.11
C SER A 16 -8.36 4.11 0.39
N ILE A 17 -8.41 4.98 1.40
CA ILE A 17 -9.65 5.57 1.93
C ILE A 17 -10.33 6.44 0.87
N ALA A 18 -9.55 7.24 0.14
CA ALA A 18 -10.04 8.06 -0.98
C ALA A 18 -10.43 7.23 -2.23
N ASN A 19 -10.19 5.91 -2.22
CA ASN A 19 -10.38 4.99 -3.35
C ASN A 19 -9.63 5.43 -4.62
N ASP A 20 -8.50 6.13 -4.48
CA ASP A 20 -7.64 6.54 -5.60
C ASP A 20 -6.66 5.41 -5.94
N LYS A 21 -7.13 4.49 -6.80
CA LYS A 21 -6.36 3.31 -7.24
C LYS A 21 -5.03 3.69 -7.91
N ARG A 22 -5.01 4.78 -8.68
CA ARG A 22 -3.81 5.19 -9.44
C ARG A 22 -2.74 5.70 -8.49
N LEU A 23 -3.15 6.50 -7.51
CA LEU A 23 -2.25 6.99 -6.48
C LEU A 23 -1.78 5.86 -5.56
N ALA A 24 -2.68 4.99 -5.13
CA ALA A 24 -2.36 3.82 -4.31
C ALA A 24 -1.32 2.91 -4.98
N LEU A 25 -1.49 2.59 -6.28
CA LEU A 25 -0.52 1.80 -7.04
C LEU A 25 0.85 2.49 -7.13
N LYS A 26 0.86 3.80 -7.40
CA LYS A 26 2.09 4.59 -7.48
C LYS A 26 2.84 4.60 -6.15
N LEU A 27 2.11 4.70 -5.03
CA LEU A 27 2.68 4.66 -3.69
C LEU A 27 3.20 3.27 -3.34
N ALA A 28 2.44 2.20 -3.60
CA ALA A 28 2.87 0.82 -3.37
C ALA A 28 4.18 0.50 -4.11
N LYS A 29 4.30 0.90 -5.39
CA LYS A 29 5.55 0.74 -6.16
C LYS A 29 6.74 1.49 -5.53
N LYS A 30 6.53 2.73 -5.08
CA LYS A 30 7.57 3.52 -4.40
C LYS A 30 8.00 2.90 -3.08
N ILE A 31 7.06 2.35 -2.32
CA ILE A 31 7.36 1.67 -1.05
C ILE A 31 8.20 0.42 -1.35
N ALA A 32 7.79 -0.38 -2.34
CA ALA A 32 8.54 -1.57 -2.76
C ALA A 32 9.97 -1.23 -3.22
N GLU A 33 10.14 -0.16 -4.02
CA GLU A 33 11.45 0.36 -4.42
C GLU A 33 12.28 0.77 -3.20
N GLN A 34 11.69 1.47 -2.23
CA GLN A 34 12.36 1.90 -1.00
C GLN A 34 12.78 0.73 -0.11
N HIS A 35 11.95 -0.31 -0.02
CA HIS A 35 12.23 -1.54 0.73
C HIS A 35 13.10 -2.53 -0.06
N ASN A 36 13.41 -2.22 -1.32
CA ASN A 36 14.16 -3.08 -2.24
C ASN A 36 13.55 -4.49 -2.37
N CYS A 37 12.22 -4.56 -2.51
CA CYS A 37 11.44 -5.79 -2.63
C CYS A 37 10.53 -5.76 -3.88
N SER A 38 9.89 -6.90 -4.19
CA SER A 38 8.89 -6.93 -5.27
C SER A 38 7.60 -6.22 -4.83
N LEU A 39 6.86 -5.68 -5.81
CA LEU A 39 5.53 -5.10 -5.54
C LEU A 39 4.60 -6.12 -4.87
N SER A 40 4.61 -7.38 -5.32
CA SER A 40 3.79 -8.44 -4.73
C SER A 40 4.07 -8.65 -3.24
N PHE A 41 5.35 -8.68 -2.86
CA PHE A 41 5.78 -8.84 -1.47
C PHE A 41 5.41 -7.61 -0.63
N GLU A 42 5.54 -6.42 -1.21
CA GLU A 42 5.13 -5.19 -0.54
C GLU A 42 3.61 -5.15 -0.34
N LEU A 43 2.82 -5.60 -1.33
CA LEU A 43 1.37 -5.71 -1.20
C LEU A 43 0.96 -6.67 -0.08
N ASP A 44 1.65 -7.80 0.08
CA ASP A 44 1.44 -8.72 1.22
C ASP A 44 1.78 -8.06 2.56
N THR A 45 2.85 -7.27 2.60
CA THR A 45 3.27 -6.49 3.78
C THR A 45 2.26 -5.40 4.13
N LEU A 46 1.71 -4.71 3.12
CA LEU A 46 0.67 -3.69 3.28
C LEU A 46 -0.66 -4.31 3.76
N ASP A 47 -1.03 -5.49 3.25
CA ASP A 47 -2.21 -6.25 3.68
C ASP A 47 -2.09 -6.68 5.16
N TRP A 48 -0.90 -7.18 5.54
CA TRP A 48 -0.61 -7.57 6.92
C TRP A 48 -0.57 -6.37 7.86
N SER A 49 0.09 -5.28 7.46
CA SER A 49 0.22 -4.06 8.27
C SER A 49 -1.11 -3.32 8.44
N ALA A 50 -2.06 -3.47 7.50
CA ALA A 50 -3.41 -2.93 7.63
C ALA A 50 -4.16 -3.47 8.87
N ASN A 51 -3.75 -4.62 9.44
CA ASN A 51 -4.34 -5.15 10.67
C ASN A 51 -4.12 -4.25 11.90
N TRP A 52 -3.14 -3.34 11.85
CA TRP A 52 -2.87 -2.37 12.92
C TRP A 52 -3.70 -1.08 12.80
N LEU A 53 -4.46 -0.92 11.72
CA LEU A 53 -5.33 0.23 11.49
C LEU A 53 -6.69 0.08 12.19
N LYS A 54 -7.47 1.17 12.25
CA LYS A 54 -8.86 1.10 12.71
C LYS A 54 -9.70 0.25 11.76
N SER A 55 -10.82 -0.29 12.22
CA SER A 55 -11.61 -1.27 11.46
C SER A 55 -11.97 -0.80 10.04
N ASP A 56 -12.40 0.45 9.88
CA ASP A 56 -12.80 0.99 8.57
C ASP A 56 -11.59 1.17 7.64
N GLU A 57 -10.51 1.78 8.15
CA GLU A 57 -9.25 1.98 7.42
C GLU A 57 -8.61 0.65 7.00
N ARG A 58 -8.69 -0.35 7.87
CA ARG A 58 -8.24 -1.72 7.60
C ARG A 58 -9.01 -2.30 6.42
N VAL A 59 -10.34 -2.26 6.46
CA VAL A 59 -11.18 -2.84 5.40
C VAL A 59 -10.92 -2.14 4.07
N THR A 60 -10.83 -0.80 4.04
CA THR A 60 -10.54 -0.06 2.80
C THR A 60 -9.15 -0.36 2.26
N THR A 61 -8.15 -0.44 3.13
CA THR A 61 -6.76 -0.72 2.73
C THR A 61 -6.60 -2.14 2.19
N GLN A 62 -7.16 -3.14 2.87
CA GLN A 62 -7.14 -4.54 2.40
C GLN A 62 -7.91 -4.71 1.09
N SER A 63 -9.04 -4.02 0.93
CA SER A 63 -9.78 -4.00 -0.33
C SER A 63 -8.96 -3.38 -1.45
N MET A 64 -8.25 -2.28 -1.20
CA MET A 64 -7.36 -1.65 -2.18
C MET A 64 -6.22 -2.60 -2.58
N VAL A 65 -5.56 -3.25 -1.63
CA VAL A 65 -4.51 -4.24 -1.93
C VAL A 65 -5.02 -5.36 -2.84
N ARG A 66 -6.20 -5.92 -2.54
CA ARG A 66 -6.84 -6.96 -3.39
C ARG A 66 -7.14 -6.46 -4.80
N GLU A 67 -7.58 -5.21 -4.94
CA GLU A 67 -7.78 -4.59 -6.25
C GLU A 67 -6.46 -4.40 -6.99
N LEU A 68 -5.40 -3.94 -6.32
CA LEU A 68 -4.09 -3.73 -6.93
C LEU A 68 -3.45 -5.03 -7.43
N ARG A 69 -3.63 -6.14 -6.72
CA ARG A 69 -3.16 -7.48 -7.16
C ARG A 69 -3.75 -7.91 -8.50
N LYS A 70 -4.94 -7.43 -8.89
CA LYS A 70 -5.53 -7.73 -10.21
C LYS A 70 -4.76 -7.10 -11.37
N TYR A 71 -3.96 -6.08 -11.11
CA TYR A 71 -3.14 -5.40 -12.12
C TYR A 71 -1.71 -5.97 -12.23
N GLU A 72 -1.38 -7.00 -11.43
CA GLU A 72 -0.12 -7.75 -11.55
C GLU A 72 -0.22 -8.96 -12.50
N ALA A 73 -1.43 -9.31 -12.96
CA ALA A 73 -1.70 -10.39 -13.93
C ALA A 73 -1.77 -9.87 -15.37
#